data_AF-A0A9D8FKD0-F1
#
_entry.id   AF-A0A9D8FKD0-F1
#
_cell.length_a   1.000
_cell.length_b   1.000
_cell.length_c   1.000
_cell.angle_alpha   90.00
_cell.angle_beta   90.00
_cell.angle_gamma   90.00
#
_symmetry.space_group_name_H-M   'P 1'
#
loop_
_entity.id
_entity.type
_entity.pdbx_description
1 polymer ?
#
loop_
_entity_poly.entity_id
_entity_poly.type
_entity_poly.pdbx_seq_one_letter_code
_entity_poly.pdbx_strand_id
1 'polypeptide(L)' 'MFLNSLLIQAPKECIDYAITHELCHMKYKNHDKKFYELLKSKIKNWEEVKEKLELRFL' A
#
# COMPACT_ATOMS: atom_id res chain seq x y z
N MET A 1 3.23 0.66 -12.98
CA MET A 1 2.19 0.23 -12.04
C MET A 1 1.89 -1.22 -12.35
N PHE A 2 2.37 -2.11 -11.50
CA PHE A 2 2.15 -3.56 -11.61
C PHE A 2 1.74 -4.06 -10.23
N LEU A 3 0.76 -4.95 -10.18
CA LEU A 3 0.36 -5.63 -8.95
C LEU A 3 0.66 -7.12 -9.10
N ASN A 4 1.14 -7.73 -8.02
CA ASN A 4 1.32 -9.18 -7.98
C ASN A 4 -0.06 -9.85 -7.91
N SER A 5 -0.36 -10.77 -8.83
CA SER A 5 -1.64 -11.48 -8.87
C SER A 5 -1.90 -12.32 -7.62
N LEU A 6 -0.85 -12.76 -6.90
CA LEU A 6 -0.97 -13.47 -5.62
C LEU A 6 -1.62 -12.61 -4.52
N LEU A 7 -1.68 -11.28 -4.68
CA LEU A 7 -2.41 -10.39 -3.78
C LEU A 7 -3.88 -10.75 -3.66
N ILE A 8 -4.49 -11.44 -4.64
CA ILE A 8 -5.89 -11.90 -4.55
C ILE A 8 -6.14 -12.79 -3.33
N GLN A 9 -5.09 -13.43 -2.80
CA GLN A 9 -5.18 -14.28 -1.63
C GLN A 9 -5.02 -13.49 -0.31
N ALA A 10 -4.56 -12.23 -0.38
CA ALA A 10 -4.31 -11.37 0.77
C ALA A 10 -5.62 -10.92 1.46
N PRO A 11 -5.59 -10.56 2.75
CA PRO A 11 -6.74 -9.90 3.37
C PRO A 11 -7.11 -8.64 2.59
N LYS A 12 -8.41 -8.33 2.53
CA LYS A 12 -8.93 -7.20 1.74
C LYS A 12 -8.20 -5.89 2.03
N GLU A 13 -7.93 -5.61 3.31
CA GLU A 13 -7.20 -4.41 3.74
C GLU A 13 -5.81 -4.30 3.11
N CYS A 14 -5.09 -5.41 2.94
CA CYS A 14 -3.78 -5.43 2.30
C CYS A 14 -3.87 -5.18 0.79
N ILE A 15 -4.93 -5.68 0.15
CA ILE A 15 -5.21 -5.43 -1.28
C ILE A 15 -5.52 -3.94 -1.49
N ASP A 16 -6.40 -3.36 -0.66
CA ASP A 16 -6.75 -1.94 -0.70
C ASP A 16 -5.51 -1.07 -0.48
N TYR A 17 -4.62 -1.47 0.45
CA TYR A 17 -3.33 -0.82 0.68
C TYR A 17 -2.43 -0.87 -0.56
N ALA A 18 -2.20 -2.04 -1.16
CA ALA A 18 -1.33 -2.18 -2.33
C ALA A 18 -1.83 -1.36 -3.53
N ILE A 19 -3.14 -1.38 -3.80
CA ILE A 19 -3.75 -0.56 -4.86
C ILE A 19 -3.58 0.93 -4.55
N THR A 20 -3.88 1.36 -3.32
CA THR A 20 -3.77 2.77 -2.92
C THR A 20 -2.33 3.26 -2.99
N HIS A 21 -1.37 2.41 -2.60
CA HIS A 21 0.07 2.68 -2.70
C HIS A 21 0.48 2.96 -4.15
N GLU A 22 0.10 2.07 -5.08
CA GLU A 22 0.39 2.24 -6.50
C GLU A 22 -0.32 3.48 -7.10
N LEU A 23 -1.54 3.79 -6.68
CA LEU A 23 -2.24 5.01 -7.09
C LEU A 23 -1.54 6.27 -6.58
N CYS A 24 -0.93 6.25 -5.40
CA CYS A 24 -0.13 7.37 -4.90
C CYS A 24 1.06 7.67 -5.82
N HIS A 25 1.63 6.65 -6.49
CA HIS A 25 2.70 6.83 -7.49
C HIS A 25 2.28 7.57 -8.77
N MET A 26 0.99 7.79 -8.99
CA MET A 26 0.52 8.70 -10.04
C MET A 26 0.88 10.16 -9.74
N LYS A 27 0.91 10.55 -8.45
CA LYS A 27 1.22 11.92 -8.01
C LYS A 27 2.66 12.09 -7.52
N TYR A 28 3.17 11.13 -6.76
CA TYR A 28 4.52 11.18 -6.19
C TYR A 28 5.31 9.92 -6.57
N LYS A 29 6.32 10.08 -7.45
CA LYS A 29 7.08 8.94 -7.99
C LYS A 29 7.93 8.24 -6.93
N ASN A 30 8.43 8.98 -5.96
CA ASN A 30 9.28 8.47 -4.89
C ASN A 30 8.49 8.36 -3.58
N HIS A 31 8.88 7.43 -2.72
CA HIS A 31 8.36 7.29 -1.35
C HIS A 31 8.94 8.35 -0.41
N ASP A 32 8.72 9.62 -0.72
CA ASP A 32 9.13 10.75 0.10
C ASP A 32 8.04 11.15 1.12
N LYS A 33 8.31 12.20 1.91
CA LYS A 33 7.37 12.70 2.92
C LYS A 33 5.98 13.01 2.33
N LYS A 34 5.91 13.59 1.12
CA LYS A 34 4.65 13.96 0.48
C LYS A 34 3.87 12.72 0.03
N PHE A 35 4.57 11.68 -0.42
CA PHE A 35 3.97 10.39 -0.70
C PHE A 35 3.28 9.81 0.55
N TYR A 36 4.01 9.73 1.68
CA TYR A 36 3.46 9.14 2.90
C TYR A 36 2.36 9.99 3.52
N GLU A 37 2.43 11.33 3.42
CA GLU A 37 1.32 12.22 3.81
C GLU A 37 0.06 11.94 2.98
N LEU A 38 0.20 11.76 1.66
CA LEU A 38 -0.93 11.40 0.80
C LEU A 38 -1.48 10.02 1.16
N LEU A 39 -0.62 9.01 1.30
CA LEU A 39 -1.03 7.65 1.66
C LEU A 39 -1.78 7.64 2.99
N LYS A 40 -1.24 8.32 4.02
CA LYS A 40 -1.85 8.46 5.34
C LYS A 40 -3.20 9.19 5.30
N SER A 41 -3.38 10.12 4.37
CA SER A 41 -4.68 10.79 4.16
C SER A 41 -5.77 9.87 3.58
N LYS A 42 -5.38 8.74 2.96
CA LYS A 42 -6.30 7.76 2.38
C LYS A 42 -6.49 6.55 3.28
N ILE A 43 -5.43 6.08 3.91
CA ILE A 43 -5.42 4.94 4.82
C ILE A 43 -4.65 5.35 6.08
N LYS A 44 -5.38 5.69 7.14
CA LYS A 44 -4.79 6.27 8.37
C LYS A 44 -3.80 5.31 9.05
N ASN A 45 -4.08 4.01 9.01
CA ASN A 45 -3.31 2.94 9.63
C ASN A 45 -2.52 2.10 8.61
N TRP A 46 -2.05 2.71 7.52
CA TRP A 46 -1.35 2.01 6.44
C TRP A 46 -0.09 1.27 6.90
N GLU A 47 0.58 1.75 7.96
CA GLU A 47 1.79 1.14 8.53
C GLU A 47 1.49 -0.27 9.09
N GLU A 48 0.42 -0.40 9.87
CA GLU A 48 -0.05 -1.69 10.41
C GLU A 48 -0.46 -2.66 9.30
N VAL A 49 -1.13 -2.15 8.26
CA VAL A 49 -1.56 -2.96 7.11
C VAL A 49 -0.36 -3.40 6.28
N LYS A 50 0.65 -2.53 6.11
CA LYS A 50 1.92 -2.86 5.46
C LYS A 50 2.64 -3.97 6.21
N GLU A 51 2.77 -3.85 7.53
CA GLU A 51 3.41 -4.87 8.37
C GLU A 51 2.70 -6.23 8.25
N LYS A 52 1.36 -6.25 8.35
CA LYS A 52 0.57 -7.48 8.13
C LYS A 52 0.80 -8.10 6.76
N LEU A 53 0.91 -7.27 5.71
CA LEU A 53 1.19 -7.74 4.36
C LEU A 53 2.60 -8.34 4.26
N GLU A 54 3.61 -7.72 4.87
CA GLU A 54 5.00 -8.19 4.84
C GLU A 54 5.19 -9.47 5.65
N LEU A 55 4.56 -9.59 6.83
CA LEU A 55 4.61 -10.80 7.66
C LEU A 55 4.02 -12.04 6.98
N ARG A 56 3.16 -11.85 5.96
CA ARG A 56 2.62 -12.95 5.17
C ARG A 56 3.62 -13.51 4.13
N PHE A 57 4.65 -12.73 3.79
CA PHE A 57 5.69 -13.12 2.84
C PHE A 57 7.00 -13.56 3.51
N LEU A 58 7.01 -13.62 4.85
CA LEU A 58 8.00 -14.35 5.65
C LEU A 58 7.49 -15.77 5.93
#